data_AF-A0A7K6EXM9-F1
#
_entry.id   AF-A0A7K6EXM9-F1
#
_cell.length_a   1.000
_cell.length_b   1.000
_cell.length_c   1.000
_cell.angle_alpha   90.00
_cell.angle_beta   90.00
_cell.angle_gamma   90.00
#
_symmetry.space_group_name_H-M   'P 1'
#
loop_
_entity.id
_entity.type
_entity.pdbx_description
1 polymer ?
#
loop_
_entity_poly.entity_id
_entity_poly.type
_entity_poly.pdbx_seq_one_letter_code
_entity_poly.pdbx_strand_id
1 'polypeptide(L)'
;VIGVVIGKTDVRSFPDRKNIGTERYTFSFTIRDSPTYFINVQSWGREEYIRSLTESFRVGDCVTIENPLIQSKEAEREEKFNPVTPSCYKLLLSENHSVVKTSSRYDTDTRLLSLLHLPVKDPQDYYSLGDIVANGQSLHGRVLNVLAAVMSVSE
;
A
#
# COMPACT_ATOMS: atom_id res chain seq x y z
N VAL A 1 -11.98 9.73 -4.52
CA VAL A 1 -11.17 9.68 -3.29
C VAL A 1 -9.84 10.35 -3.58
N ILE A 2 -9.33 11.19 -2.68
CA ILE A 2 -8.04 11.90 -2.86
C ILE A 2 -7.15 11.55 -1.67
N GLY A 3 -5.86 11.29 -1.91
CA GLY A 3 -4.91 11.03 -0.84
C GLY A 3 -3.47 10.94 -1.34
N VAL A 4 -2.53 10.97 -0.41
CA VAL A 4 -1.11 10.75 -0.69
C VAL A 4 -0.79 9.26 -0.64
N VAL A 5 0.01 8.78 -1.60
CA VAL A 5 0.46 7.39 -1.66
C VAL A 5 1.56 7.17 -0.60
N ILE A 6 1.29 6.31 0.38
CA ILE A 6 2.20 6.03 1.50
C ILE A 6 2.87 4.65 1.41
N GLY A 7 2.42 3.80 0.49
CA GLY A 7 2.95 2.45 0.31
C GLY A 7 2.49 1.85 -0.99
N LYS A 8 3.30 0.96 -1.56
CA LYS A 8 3.05 0.34 -2.86
C LYS A 8 3.74 -1.01 -2.93
N THR A 9 3.07 -2.00 -3.53
CA THR A 9 3.62 -3.33 -3.77
C THR A 9 4.17 -3.43 -5.19
N ASP A 10 5.08 -4.37 -5.39
CA ASP A 10 5.49 -4.78 -6.73
C ASP A 10 4.32 -5.38 -7.52
N VAL A 11 4.45 -5.35 -8.85
CA VAL A 11 3.54 -6.00 -9.77
C VAL A 11 3.72 -7.51 -9.66
N ARG A 12 2.61 -8.25 -9.61
CA ARG A 12 2.57 -9.71 -9.61
C ARG A 12 1.64 -10.21 -10.70
N SER A 13 1.93 -11.38 -11.27
CA SER A 13 1.05 -12.07 -12.20
C SER A 13 0.53 -13.38 -11.62
N PHE A 14 -0.65 -13.78 -12.06
CA PHE A 14 -1.31 -15.03 -11.69
C PHE A 14 -2.04 -15.60 -12.90
N PRO A 15 -2.12 -16.94 -13.07
CA PRO A 15 -2.93 -17.54 -14.12
C PRO A 15 -4.40 -17.09 -14.05
N ASP A 16 -4.96 -16.64 -15.16
CA ASP A 16 -6.36 -16.22 -15.24
C ASP A 16 -7.28 -17.46 -15.22
N ARG A 17 -8.07 -17.58 -14.16
CA ARG A 17 -9.04 -18.68 -13.99
C ARG A 17 -10.22 -18.59 -14.95
N LYS A 18 -10.51 -17.40 -15.49
CA LYS A 18 -11.60 -17.18 -16.44
C LYS A 18 -11.14 -17.42 -17.88
N ASN A 19 -9.89 -17.10 -18.17
CA ASN A 19 -9.30 -17.17 -19.51
C ASN A 19 -8.06 -18.08 -19.47
N ILE A 20 -8.28 -19.39 -19.50
CA ILE A 20 -7.22 -20.40 -19.39
C ILE A 20 -6.16 -20.14 -20.48
N GLY A 21 -4.89 -20.16 -20.07
CA GLY A 21 -3.75 -19.87 -20.95
C GLY A 21 -3.31 -18.41 -20.96
N THR A 22 -3.98 -17.54 -20.20
CA THR A 22 -3.58 -16.14 -20.02
C THR A 22 -3.24 -15.84 -18.57
N GLU A 23 -2.51 -14.74 -18.34
CA GLU A 23 -2.19 -14.23 -17.00
C GLU A 23 -2.98 -12.96 -16.70
N ARG A 24 -3.23 -12.73 -15.41
CA ARG A 24 -3.81 -11.51 -14.88
C ARG A 24 -2.84 -10.89 -13.89
N TYR A 25 -2.67 -9.58 -13.99
CA TYR A 25 -1.68 -8.83 -13.24
C TYR A 25 -2.34 -8.05 -12.12
N THR A 26 -1.61 -7.84 -11.03
CA THR A 26 -2.08 -7.06 -9.89
C THR A 26 -0.94 -6.29 -9.24
N PHE A 27 -1.31 -5.15 -8.66
CA PHE A 27 -0.52 -4.49 -7.64
C PHE A 27 -1.49 -3.79 -6.67
N SER A 28 -0.99 -3.47 -5.49
CA SER A 28 -1.72 -2.75 -4.47
C SER A 28 -0.93 -1.52 -4.03
N PHE A 29 -1.63 -0.51 -3.56
CA PHE A 29 -1.03 0.66 -2.93
C PHE A 29 -1.93 1.18 -1.82
N THR A 30 -1.37 1.99 -0.94
CA THR A 30 -2.10 2.55 0.20
C THR A 30 -2.10 4.07 0.08
N ILE A 31 -3.29 4.67 0.22
CA ILE A 31 -3.45 6.12 0.25
C ILE A 31 -3.84 6.59 1.65
N ARG A 32 -3.36 7.78 2.03
CA ARG A 32 -3.67 8.46 3.28
C ARG A 32 -4.25 9.84 2.98
N ASP A 33 -5.36 10.15 3.62
CA ASP A 33 -6.04 11.44 3.49
C ASP A 33 -6.06 12.23 4.81
N SER A 34 -5.68 11.59 5.91
CA SER A 34 -5.72 12.17 7.25
C SER A 34 -4.68 11.54 8.19
N PRO A 35 -4.45 12.14 9.38
CA PRO A 35 -3.47 11.62 10.34
C PRO A 35 -3.76 10.19 10.81
N THR A 36 -5.02 9.76 10.86
CA THR A 36 -5.41 8.46 11.42
C THR A 36 -6.09 7.54 10.43
N TYR A 37 -6.51 8.02 9.25
CA TYR A 37 -7.18 7.19 8.25
C TYR A 37 -6.36 7.05 6.98
N PHE A 38 -6.25 5.80 6.55
CA PHE A 38 -5.63 5.37 5.32
C PHE A 38 -6.26 4.05 4.87
N ILE A 39 -6.20 3.78 3.57
CA ILE A 39 -6.95 2.69 2.94
C ILE A 39 -6.12 2.02 1.85
N ASN A 40 -6.27 0.70 1.74
CA ASN A 40 -5.67 -0.08 0.66
C ASN A 40 -6.49 0.06 -0.62
N VAL A 41 -5.77 0.16 -1.72
CA VAL A 41 -6.27 0.18 -3.08
C VAL A 41 -5.64 -1.00 -3.82
N GLN A 42 -6.46 -1.80 -4.49
CA GLN A 42 -6.03 -2.96 -5.24
C GLN A 42 -6.47 -2.84 -6.69
N SER A 43 -5.55 -3.14 -7.62
CA SER A 43 -5.85 -3.17 -9.04
C SER A 43 -5.61 -4.56 -9.63
N TRP A 44 -6.47 -4.96 -10.55
CA TRP A 44 -6.34 -6.19 -11.33
C TRP A 44 -6.67 -5.93 -12.78
N GLY A 45 -5.79 -6.31 -13.69
CA GLY A 45 -6.04 -6.11 -15.12
C GLY A 45 -5.01 -6.81 -15.99
N ARG A 46 -4.93 -6.35 -17.24
CA ARG A 46 -3.91 -6.78 -18.19
C ARG A 46 -2.53 -6.24 -17.80
N GLU A 47 -1.49 -6.85 -18.34
CA GLU A 47 -0.11 -6.48 -18.06
C GLU A 47 0.15 -5.00 -18.36
N GLU A 48 -0.23 -4.55 -19.55
CA GLU A 48 0.04 -3.21 -20.04
C GLU A 48 -0.66 -2.15 -19.18
N TYR A 49 -1.91 -2.44 -18.78
CA TYR A 49 -2.67 -1.57 -17.90
C TYR A 49 -1.99 -1.46 -16.53
N ILE A 50 -1.65 -2.59 -15.91
CA ILE A 50 -1.05 -2.62 -14.57
C ILE A 50 0.33 -1.97 -14.57
N ARG A 51 1.16 -2.23 -15.59
CA ARG A 51 2.46 -1.58 -15.77
C ARG A 51 2.33 -0.08 -15.96
N SER A 52 1.45 0.37 -16.86
CA SER A 52 1.22 1.80 -17.08
C SER A 52 0.71 2.50 -15.81
N LEU A 53 -0.22 1.87 -15.09
CA LEU A 53 -0.78 2.44 -13.86
C LEU A 53 0.24 2.47 -12.72
N THR A 54 1.09 1.46 -12.58
CA THR A 54 2.16 1.51 -11.57
C THR A 54 3.23 2.54 -11.95
N GLU A 55 3.49 2.79 -13.21
CA GLU A 55 4.51 3.79 -13.61
C GLU A 55 4.00 5.23 -13.52
N SER A 56 2.68 5.46 -13.48
CA SER A 56 2.08 6.81 -13.49
C SER A 56 2.16 7.58 -12.17
N PHE A 57 2.55 6.93 -11.06
CA PHE A 57 2.75 7.56 -9.76
C PHE A 57 3.72 6.81 -8.86
N ARG A 58 4.30 7.52 -7.90
CA ARG A 58 5.27 7.04 -6.90
C ARG A 58 4.71 7.19 -5.49
N VAL A 59 5.38 6.55 -4.52
CA VAL A 59 5.17 6.85 -3.10
C VAL A 59 5.55 8.32 -2.87
N GLY A 60 4.68 9.06 -2.17
CA GLY A 60 4.79 10.51 -2.00
C GLY A 60 3.90 11.33 -2.93
N ASP A 61 3.41 10.75 -4.02
CA ASP A 61 2.51 11.46 -4.93
C ASP A 61 1.10 11.53 -4.36
N CYS A 62 0.40 12.63 -4.66
CA CYS A 62 -1.02 12.76 -4.39
C CYS A 62 -1.83 12.29 -5.60
N VAL A 63 -2.81 11.43 -5.34
CA VAL A 63 -3.63 10.83 -6.38
C VAL A 63 -5.11 11.08 -6.12
N THR A 64 -5.84 11.34 -7.19
CA THR A 64 -7.30 11.34 -7.23
C THR A 64 -7.77 10.05 -7.90
N ILE A 65 -8.55 9.27 -7.17
CA ILE A 65 -9.16 8.03 -7.62
C ILE A 65 -10.65 8.27 -7.90
N GLU A 66 -11.05 8.06 -9.14
CA GLU A 66 -12.42 8.20 -9.62
C GLU A 66 -13.03 6.82 -9.87
N ASN A 67 -14.30 6.67 -9.51
CA ASN A 67 -15.09 5.44 -9.68
C ASN A 67 -14.39 4.15 -9.20
N PRO A 68 -13.79 4.12 -7.99
CA PRO A 68 -13.35 2.85 -7.41
C PRO A 68 -14.58 2.03 -7.00
N LEU A 69 -14.47 0.71 -7.09
CA LEU A 69 -15.42 -0.18 -6.41
C LEU A 69 -15.02 -0.30 -4.93
N ILE A 70 -15.96 -0.11 -4.02
CA ILE A 70 -15.72 -0.25 -2.58
C ILE A 70 -16.06 -1.68 -2.16
N GLN A 71 -15.14 -2.34 -1.44
CA GLN A 71 -15.35 -3.68 -0.90
C GLN A 71 -15.01 -3.70 0.59
N SER A 72 -15.77 -4.46 1.38
CA SER A 72 -15.41 -4.73 2.78
C SER A 72 -14.08 -5.49 2.87
N LYS A 73 -13.25 -5.16 3.85
CA LYS A 73 -11.95 -5.78 4.11
C LYS A 73 -12.13 -7.03 4.97
N GLU A 74 -11.72 -8.19 4.47
CA GLU A 74 -11.63 -9.43 5.27
C GLU A 74 -10.32 -9.45 6.07
N ALA A 75 -10.29 -8.71 7.20
CA ALA A 75 -9.06 -8.42 7.95
C ALA A 75 -8.18 -9.65 8.24
N GLU A 76 -8.75 -10.73 8.77
CA GLU A 76 -8.00 -11.94 9.16
C GLU A 76 -7.23 -12.61 8.01
N ARG A 77 -7.73 -12.46 6.78
CA ARG A 77 -7.13 -13.04 5.58
C ARG A 77 -6.23 -12.05 4.86
N GLU A 78 -6.69 -10.80 4.75
CA GLU A 78 -6.04 -9.80 3.90
C GLU A 78 -4.84 -9.15 4.55
N GLU A 79 -4.84 -8.97 5.87
CA GLU A 79 -3.74 -8.33 6.61
C GLU A 79 -2.49 -9.20 6.71
N LYS A 80 -2.59 -10.48 6.32
CA LYS A 80 -1.43 -11.37 6.14
C LYS A 80 -0.58 -11.00 4.92
N PHE A 81 -1.20 -10.37 3.91
CA PHE A 81 -0.58 -10.14 2.61
C PHE A 81 -0.60 -8.68 2.17
N ASN A 82 -1.31 -7.82 2.89
CA ASN A 82 -1.41 -6.40 2.63
C ASN A 82 -1.04 -5.60 3.89
N PRO A 83 -0.62 -4.33 3.73
CA PRO A 83 -0.47 -3.43 4.86
C PRO A 83 -1.75 -3.39 5.71
N VAL A 84 -1.60 -3.49 7.04
CA VAL A 84 -2.69 -3.27 7.98
C VAL A 84 -3.14 -1.81 7.84
N THR A 85 -4.44 -1.60 7.63
CA THR A 85 -5.03 -0.26 7.51
C THR A 85 -6.23 -0.12 8.43
N PRO A 86 -6.50 1.08 8.98
CA PRO A 86 -7.60 1.31 9.91
C PRO A 86 -8.98 1.22 9.24
N SER A 87 -9.06 1.37 7.92
CA SER A 87 -10.31 1.25 7.17
C SER A 87 -10.87 -0.19 7.20
N CYS A 88 -12.18 -0.32 7.43
CA CYS A 88 -12.93 -1.58 7.26
C CYS A 88 -13.23 -1.91 5.79
N TYR A 89 -12.87 -1.02 4.87
CA TYR A 89 -13.06 -1.16 3.43
C TYR A 89 -11.74 -1.06 2.69
N LYS A 90 -11.76 -1.51 1.44
CA LYS A 90 -10.71 -1.30 0.44
C LYS A 90 -11.31 -0.82 -0.86
N LEU A 91 -10.46 -0.20 -1.68
CA LEU A 91 -10.83 0.25 -3.02
C LEU A 91 -10.32 -0.74 -4.05
N LEU A 92 -11.17 -1.08 -5.02
CA LEU A 92 -10.82 -1.90 -6.16
C LEU A 92 -10.86 -1.04 -7.42
N LEU A 93 -9.78 -1.08 -8.19
CA LEU A 93 -9.69 -0.40 -9.47
C LEU A 93 -10.06 -1.34 -10.61
N SER A 94 -10.93 -0.86 -11.47
CA SER A 94 -11.30 -1.50 -12.72
C SER A 94 -10.63 -0.78 -13.88
N GLU A 95 -10.00 -1.53 -14.78
CA GLU A 95 -9.38 -1.02 -16.00
C GLU A 95 -10.34 -0.20 -16.86
N ASN A 96 -11.62 -0.57 -16.90
CA ASN A 96 -12.61 0.06 -17.80
C ASN A 96 -13.45 1.15 -17.13
N HIS A 97 -13.38 1.27 -15.80
CA HIS A 97 -14.31 2.13 -15.06
C HIS A 97 -13.63 3.08 -14.08
N SER A 98 -12.49 2.68 -13.53
CA SER A 98 -11.77 3.48 -12.54
C SER A 98 -10.66 4.28 -13.21
N VAL A 99 -10.44 5.49 -12.72
CA VAL A 99 -9.38 6.37 -13.21
C VAL A 99 -8.53 6.82 -12.02
N VAL A 100 -7.21 6.78 -12.17
CA VAL A 100 -6.26 7.35 -11.21
C VAL A 100 -5.55 8.51 -11.88
N LYS A 101 -5.64 9.69 -11.28
CA LYS A 101 -5.00 10.92 -11.76
C LYS A 101 -3.98 11.37 -10.72
N THR A 102 -2.75 11.62 -11.15
CA THR A 102 -1.71 12.20 -10.29
C THR A 102 -1.86 13.71 -10.28
N SER A 103 -1.93 14.31 -9.09
CA SER A 103 -1.92 15.76 -8.95
C SER A 103 -0.54 16.31 -9.31
N SER A 104 -0.49 17.44 -10.02
CA SER A 104 0.77 18.13 -10.24
C SER A 104 1.32 18.62 -8.89
N ARG A 105 2.65 18.59 -8.70
CA ARG A 105 3.30 19.02 -7.45
C ARG A 105 2.94 20.46 -7.03
N TYR A 106 2.50 21.28 -7.99
CA TYR A 106 2.07 22.66 -7.78
C TYR A 106 0.60 22.79 -7.34
N ASP A 107 -0.25 21.82 -7.69
CA ASP A 107 -1.64 21.74 -7.25
C ASP A 107 -1.82 20.91 -5.97
N THR A 108 -0.74 20.25 -5.51
CA THR A 108 -0.79 19.36 -4.37
C THR A 108 -1.02 20.13 -3.07
N ASP A 109 -2.11 19.79 -2.38
CA ASP A 109 -2.39 20.30 -1.04
C ASP A 109 -1.24 19.97 -0.09
N THR A 110 -0.52 20.99 0.37
CA THR A 110 0.59 20.84 1.33
C THR A 110 0.18 20.10 2.60
N ARG A 111 -1.12 20.09 2.93
CA ARG A 111 -1.69 19.32 4.04
C ARG A 111 -1.62 17.81 3.81
N LEU A 112 -1.68 17.33 2.57
CA LEU A 112 -1.53 15.90 2.28
C LEU A 112 -0.08 15.47 2.37
N LEU A 113 0.86 16.32 1.92
CA LEU A 113 2.29 16.03 1.98
C LEU A 113 2.80 15.89 3.43
N SER A 114 2.26 16.67 4.37
CA SER A 114 2.64 16.56 5.78
C SER A 114 2.28 15.20 6.40
N LEU A 115 1.32 14.47 5.82
CA LEU A 115 0.88 13.16 6.29
C LEU A 115 1.90 12.05 5.99
N LEU A 116 2.85 12.27 5.08
CA LEU A 116 3.91 11.30 4.74
C LEU A 116 4.85 11.01 5.92
N HIS A 117 5.07 12.00 6.78
CA HIS A 117 5.97 11.89 7.92
C HIS A 117 5.31 11.27 9.16
N LEU A 118 4.00 11.04 9.11
CA LEU A 118 3.28 10.46 10.22
C LEU A 118 3.45 8.94 10.20
N PRO A 119 3.71 8.30 11.35
CA PRO A 119 3.81 6.85 11.41
C PRO A 119 2.48 6.18 11.04
N VAL A 120 2.59 4.97 10.51
CA VAL A 120 1.45 4.07 10.19
C VAL A 120 1.26 2.97 11.25
N LYS A 121 2.23 2.82 12.14
CA LYS A 121 2.20 1.91 13.30
C LYS A 121 2.17 2.72 14.58
N ASP A 122 1.66 2.11 15.64
CA ASP A 122 1.73 2.69 16.97
C ASP A 122 3.21 2.85 17.38
N PRO A 123 3.65 4.03 17.84
CA PRO A 123 5.00 4.21 18.38
C PRO A 123 5.39 3.22 19.49
N GLN A 124 4.42 2.64 20.18
CA GLN A 124 4.63 1.62 21.22
C GLN A 124 4.77 0.20 20.68
N ASP A 125 4.53 -0.03 19.39
CA ASP A 125 4.56 -1.35 18.72
C ASP A 125 5.94 -1.68 18.12
N TYR A 126 6.94 -0.81 18.31
CA TYR A 126 8.31 -1.02 17.82
C TYR A 126 9.18 -1.76 18.84
N TYR A 127 9.87 -2.80 18.38
CA TYR A 127 10.91 -3.47 19.15
C TYR A 127 12.27 -2.80 18.93
N SER A 128 13.03 -2.63 20.02
CA SER A 128 14.42 -2.21 19.91
C SER A 128 15.30 -3.35 19.42
N LEU A 129 16.41 -3.02 18.73
CA LEU A 129 17.37 -4.04 18.30
C LEU A 129 17.97 -4.81 19.49
N GLY A 130 18.14 -4.15 20.64
CA GLY A 130 18.61 -4.80 21.88
C GLY A 130 17.62 -5.84 22.41
N ASP A 131 16.32 -5.54 22.39
CA ASP A 131 15.29 -6.48 22.85
C ASP A 131 15.18 -7.70 21.94
N ILE A 132 15.34 -7.52 20.63
CA ILE A 132 15.34 -8.61 19.66
C ILE A 132 16.51 -9.57 19.93
N VAL A 133 17.71 -9.04 20.17
CA VAL A 133 18.89 -9.85 20.49
C VAL A 133 18.74 -10.57 21.83
N ALA A 134 18.21 -9.90 22.85
CA ALA A 134 18.03 -10.46 24.19
C ALA A 134 16.94 -11.56 24.25
N ASN A 135 15.91 -11.49 23.39
CA ASN A 135 14.72 -12.35 23.46
C ASN A 135 14.54 -13.27 22.23
N GLY A 136 15.58 -13.50 21.43
CA GLY A 136 15.47 -14.14 20.12
C GLY A 136 14.68 -15.47 20.08
N GLN A 137 14.79 -16.33 21.10
CA GLN A 137 14.03 -17.59 21.15
C GLN A 137 12.52 -17.39 21.34
N SER A 138 12.09 -16.44 22.18
CA SER A 138 10.67 -16.19 22.44
C SER A 138 9.98 -15.43 21.31
N LEU A 139 10.77 -14.76 20.46
CA LEU A 139 10.30 -14.03 19.28
C LEU A 139 10.27 -14.88 18.00
N HIS A 140 10.70 -16.15 18.06
CA HIS A 140 10.72 -17.02 16.89
C HIS A 140 9.34 -17.17 16.24
N GLY A 141 9.27 -16.96 14.93
CA GLY A 141 8.04 -17.03 14.14
C GLY A 141 7.08 -15.85 14.29
N ARG A 142 7.44 -14.82 15.07
CA ARG A 142 6.63 -13.60 15.23
C ARG A 142 7.02 -12.55 14.19
N VAL A 143 6.03 -11.76 13.75
CA VAL A 143 6.25 -10.55 12.96
C VAL A 143 6.48 -9.39 13.93
N LEU A 144 7.57 -8.63 13.73
CA LEU A 144 7.96 -7.52 14.59
C LEU A 144 8.04 -6.23 13.77
N ASN A 145 7.67 -5.10 14.38
CA ASN A 145 7.96 -3.79 13.80
C ASN A 145 9.27 -3.27 14.39
N VAL A 146 10.11 -2.68 13.54
CA VAL A 146 11.40 -2.11 13.95
C VAL A 146 11.50 -0.69 13.41
N LEU A 147 11.93 0.23 14.25
CA LEU A 147 12.33 1.58 13.87
C LEU A 147 13.81 1.75 14.18
N ALA A 148 14.63 1.89 13.15
CA ALA A 148 16.08 1.97 13.27
C ALA A 148 16.68 2.93 12.24
N ALA A 149 17.86 3.47 12.56
CA ALA A 149 18.67 4.20 11.59
C ALA A 149 19.39 3.22 10.66
N VAL A 150 19.37 3.51 9.36
CA VAL A 150 20.13 2.73 8.36
C VAL A 150 21.60 3.14 8.44
N MET A 151 22.48 2.22 8.84
CA MET A 151 23.92 2.46 8.94
C MET A 151 24.63 2.32 7.60
N SER A 152 24.28 1.29 6.82
CA SER A 152 24.86 1.01 5.49
C SER A 152 23.91 0.12 4.69
N VAL A 153 23.93 0.26 3.37
CA VAL A 153 23.27 -0.64 2.42
C VAL A 153 24.38 -1.22 1.54
N SER A 154 24.54 -2.54 1.50
CA SER A 154 25.48 -3.22 0.60
C SER A 154 24.85 -3.35 -0.79
N GLU A 155 25.66 -3.23 -1.85
CA GLU A 155 25.29 -3.61 -3.22
C GLU A 155 25.13 -5.12 -3.39
#